data_AF-A0A0W8FGV9-F1
#
_entry.id   AF-A0A0W8FGV9-F1
#
_cell.length_a   1.000
_cell.length_b   1.000
_cell.length_c   1.000
_cell.angle_alpha   90.00
_cell.angle_beta   90.00
_cell.angle_gamma   90.00
#
_symmetry.space_group_name_H-M   'P 1'
#
loop_
_entity.id
_entity.type
_entity.pdbx_description
1 polymer ?
#
loop_
_entity_poly.entity_id
_entity_poly.type
_entity_poly.pdbx_seq_one_letter_code
_entity_poly.pdbx_strand_id
1 'polypeptide(L)'
;MDKSYDAEQIKRLIREKLMADSRIPIRTGKQRKIRGKYRRELTGSLDTKKCHRRIFAEAAFPALKRTPGESLKARKNRFQTKEIRINLILYNLKRTITPVGLQIMIELFYKKEN
;
A
#
# COMPACT_ATOMS: atom_id res chain seq x y z
N MET A 1 7.34 -1.21 11.49
CA MET A 1 7.81 -0.45 10.31
C MET A 1 9.32 -0.53 10.24
N ASP A 2 9.88 -0.78 9.06
CA ASP A 2 11.32 -0.94 8.88
C ASP A 2 12.10 0.35 9.18
N LYS A 3 13.28 0.23 9.78
CA LYS A 3 14.06 1.41 10.24
C LYS A 3 14.60 2.22 9.07
N SER A 4 14.85 1.57 7.93
CA SER A 4 15.36 2.16 6.70
C SER A 4 14.43 3.23 6.12
N TYR A 5 13.10 3.04 6.16
CA TYR A 5 12.13 3.99 5.62
C TYR A 5 12.09 5.37 6.31
N ASP A 6 12.52 5.44 7.58
CA ASP A 6 12.65 6.68 8.35
C ASP A 6 14.04 7.33 8.21
N ALA A 7 14.87 6.85 7.29
CA ALA A 7 16.17 7.46 7.04
C ALA A 7 16.03 8.87 6.42
N GLU A 8 16.89 9.79 6.85
CA GLU A 8 16.94 11.17 6.33
C GLU A 8 17.12 11.20 4.80
N GLN A 9 17.94 10.29 4.26
CA GLN A 9 18.17 10.19 2.82
C GLN A 9 16.89 9.88 2.04
N ILE A 10 16.02 9.05 2.59
CA ILE A 10 14.72 8.73 1.97
C ILE A 10 13.80 9.94 2.03
N LYS A 11 13.78 10.67 3.16
CA LYS A 11 13.00 11.91 3.28
C LYS A 11 13.46 12.96 2.27
N ARG A 12 14.78 13.10 2.12
CA ARG A 12 15.40 13.99 1.13
C ARG A 12 14.99 13.61 -0.28
N LEU A 13 15.13 12.33 -0.65
CA LEU A 13 14.74 11.82 -1.97
C LEU A 13 13.27 12.12 -2.30
N ILE A 14 12.37 11.88 -1.34
CA ILE A 14 10.94 12.11 -1.52
C ILE A 14 10.63 13.58 -1.79
N ARG A 15 11.24 14.50 -1.03
CA ARG A 15 10.97 15.94 -1.18
C ARG A 15 11.69 16.57 -2.36
N GLU A 16 12.96 16.30 -2.55
CA GLU A 16 13.78 16.96 -3.58
C GLU A 16 13.61 16.32 -4.95
N LYS A 17 13.60 14.99 -5.03
CA LYS A 17 13.63 14.29 -6.33
C LYS A 17 12.24 13.90 -6.81
N LEU A 18 11.40 13.38 -5.91
CA LEU A 18 10.05 12.94 -6.24
C LEU A 18 9.01 14.06 -6.11
N MET A 19 9.40 15.22 -5.55
CA MET A 19 8.51 16.38 -5.31
C MET A 19 7.17 15.96 -4.66
N ALA A 20 7.25 15.00 -3.73
CA ALA A 20 6.08 14.37 -3.14
C ALA A 20 6.06 14.54 -1.62
N ASP A 21 4.86 14.42 -1.04
CA ASP A 21 4.71 14.42 0.41
C ASP A 21 5.05 13.07 1.03
N SER A 22 5.92 13.10 2.04
CA SER A 22 6.24 11.90 2.82
C SER A 22 5.08 11.52 3.74
N ARG A 23 4.36 10.45 3.40
CA ARG A 23 3.38 9.79 4.30
C ARG A 23 4.00 8.78 5.27
N ILE A 24 5.33 8.78 5.40
CA ILE A 24 6.04 7.88 6.29
C ILE A 24 6.23 8.60 7.64
N PRO A 25 5.60 8.13 8.73
CA PRO A 25 5.74 8.77 10.03
C PRO A 25 7.16 8.60 10.55
N ILE A 26 7.60 9.54 11.38
CA ILE A 26 8.89 9.46 12.04
C ILE A 26 8.75 8.54 13.25
N ARG A 27 9.74 7.68 13.49
CA ARG A 27 9.74 6.86 14.69
C ARG A 27 10.10 7.70 15.91
N THR A 28 9.09 7.99 16.73
CA THR A 28 9.24 8.56 18.07
C THR A 28 9.52 7.43 19.08
N GLY A 29 10.71 6.81 19.01
CA GLY A 29 11.16 5.89 20.06
C GLY A 29 11.57 6.63 21.34
N LYS A 30 12.29 5.97 22.27
CA LYS A 30 12.91 6.59 23.48
C LYS A 30 14.01 7.64 23.18
N GLN A 31 14.05 8.21 21.96
CA GLN A 31 15.04 9.22 21.60
C GLN A 31 14.58 10.59 22.09
N ARG A 32 15.43 11.27 22.87
CA ARG A 32 15.16 12.61 23.41
C ARG A 32 15.12 13.72 22.33
N LYS A 33 15.68 13.49 21.13
CA LYS A 33 15.77 14.51 20.05
C LYS A 33 15.76 13.89 18.65
N ILE A 34 14.93 14.46 17.76
CA ILE A 34 14.88 14.08 16.33
C ILE A 34 16.08 14.71 15.60
N ARG A 35 16.89 13.86 14.95
CA ARG A 35 18.03 14.27 14.10
C ARG A 35 17.64 14.19 12.62
N GLY A 36 18.10 15.17 11.84
CA GLY A 36 17.80 15.33 10.41
C GLY A 36 16.92 16.55 10.13
N LYS A 37 17.25 17.32 9.08
CA LYS A 37 16.50 18.51 8.65
C LYS A 37 15.11 18.09 8.17
N TYR A 38 15.07 17.18 7.20
CA TYR A 38 13.84 16.70 6.59
C TYR A 38 12.98 15.91 7.57
N ARG A 39 13.59 15.14 8.49
CA ARG A 39 12.85 14.49 9.59
C ARG A 39 12.21 15.50 10.54
N ARG A 40 12.90 16.56 10.96
CA ARG A 40 12.29 17.57 11.84
C ARG A 40 11.16 18.32 11.15
N GLU A 41 11.37 18.77 9.92
CA GLU A 41 10.35 19.47 9.14
C GLU A 41 9.09 18.62 8.95
N LEU A 42 9.26 17.31 8.77
CA LEU A 42 8.13 16.39 8.66
C LEU A 42 7.33 16.26 9.96
N THR A 43 7.94 16.47 11.13
CA THR A 43 7.22 16.36 12.43
C THR A 43 6.15 17.43 12.56
N GLY A 44 6.43 18.65 12.06
CA GLY A 44 5.48 19.76 12.11
C GLY A 44 4.37 19.68 11.06
N SER A 45 4.58 18.97 9.95
CA SER A 45 3.66 18.94 8.80
C SER A 45 2.92 17.61 8.63
N LEU A 46 3.08 16.63 9.53
CA LEU A 46 2.53 15.29 9.32
C LEU A 46 1.05 15.24 9.70
N ASP A 47 0.18 15.07 8.70
CA ASP A 47 -1.21 14.71 8.91
C ASP A 47 -1.33 13.22 9.25
N THR A 48 -1.57 12.92 10.53
CA THR A 48 -1.73 11.56 11.04
C THR A 48 -2.89 10.82 10.39
N LYS A 49 -3.97 11.49 9.98
CA LYS A 49 -5.12 10.87 9.30
C LYS A 49 -4.74 10.41 7.90
N LYS A 50 -3.98 11.23 7.15
CA LYS A 50 -3.43 10.83 5.84
C LYS A 50 -2.43 9.69 5.96
N CYS A 51 -1.66 9.64 7.05
CA CYS A 51 -0.74 8.55 7.33
C CYS A 51 -1.46 7.21 7.59
N HIS A 52 -2.63 7.21 8.24
CA HIS A 52 -3.39 5.96 8.48
C HIS A 52 -3.83 5.26 7.19
N ARG A 53 -4.04 6.01 6.10
CA ARG A 53 -4.40 5.43 4.80
C ARG A 53 -3.30 4.53 4.21
N ARG A 54 -2.07 4.55 4.74
CA ARG A 54 -1.00 3.63 4.33
C ARG A 54 -1.31 2.17 4.62
N ILE A 55 -2.12 1.91 5.66
CA ILE A 55 -2.54 0.56 6.04
C ILE A 55 -3.20 -0.15 4.87
N PHE A 56 -3.97 0.56 4.03
CA PHE A 56 -4.60 -0.02 2.84
C PHE A 56 -3.56 -0.54 1.84
N ALA A 57 -2.51 0.24 1.55
CA ALA A 57 -1.45 -0.20 0.65
C ALA A 57 -0.63 -1.35 1.27
N GLU A 58 -0.32 -1.25 2.57
CA GLU A 58 0.40 -2.29 3.32
C GLU A 58 -0.38 -3.59 3.45
N ALA A 59 -1.72 -3.55 3.42
CA ALA A 59 -2.55 -4.76 3.38
C ALA A 59 -2.69 -5.29 1.95
N ALA A 60 -2.82 -4.40 0.96
CA ALA A 60 -3.03 -4.76 -0.44
C ALA A 60 -1.82 -5.47 -1.07
N PHE A 61 -0.60 -4.97 -0.86
CA PHE A 61 0.58 -5.57 -1.49
C PHE A 61 0.88 -7.01 -1.03
N PRO A 62 0.83 -7.35 0.28
CA PRO A 62 0.97 -8.73 0.72
C PRO A 62 -0.18 -9.60 0.27
N ALA A 63 -1.43 -9.09 0.22
CA ALA A 63 -2.56 -9.84 -0.33
C ALA A 63 -2.32 -10.17 -1.81
N LEU A 64 -1.88 -9.18 -2.61
CA LEU A 64 -1.50 -9.33 -4.01
C LEU A 64 -0.34 -10.30 -4.22
N LYS A 65 0.61 -10.40 -3.29
CA LYS A 65 1.71 -11.37 -3.40
C LYS A 65 1.26 -12.80 -3.11
N ARG A 66 0.23 -12.98 -2.27
CA ARG A 66 -0.28 -14.31 -1.89
C ARG A 66 -1.33 -14.86 -2.86
N THR A 67 -2.10 -14.00 -3.53
CA THR A 67 -3.24 -14.43 -4.36
C THR A 67 -2.85 -15.13 -5.68
N PRO A 68 -1.85 -14.65 -6.45
CA PRO A 68 -1.48 -15.22 -7.75
C PRO A 68 -0.59 -16.48 -7.67
N GLY A 69 -0.38 -17.07 -6.49
CA GLY A 69 0.60 -18.13 -6.26
C GLY A 69 1.97 -17.59 -5.81
N GLU A 70 2.77 -18.45 -5.16
CA GLU A 70 3.97 -18.04 -4.41
C GLU A 70 5.10 -17.45 -5.27
N SER A 71 5.11 -17.68 -6.59
CA SER A 71 6.22 -17.29 -7.47
C SER A 71 5.77 -16.80 -8.85
N LEU A 72 6.60 -15.94 -9.46
CA LEU A 72 6.47 -15.51 -10.85
C LEU A 72 6.90 -16.66 -11.76
N LYS A 73 6.04 -17.06 -12.69
CA LYS A 73 6.31 -18.18 -13.59
C LYS A 73 7.24 -17.79 -14.74
N ALA A 74 7.26 -16.50 -15.09
CA ALA A 74 8.10 -16.02 -16.18
C ALA A 74 9.60 -16.08 -15.83
N ARG A 75 10.43 -16.65 -16.74
CA ARG A 75 11.90 -16.70 -16.59
C ARG A 75 12.62 -15.40 -16.95
N LYS A 76 12.09 -14.62 -17.89
CA LYS A 76 12.73 -13.36 -18.34
C LYS A 76 12.12 -12.15 -17.62
N ASN A 77 12.95 -11.23 -17.15
CA ASN A 77 12.52 -10.03 -16.41
C ASN A 77 11.46 -9.21 -17.16
N ARG A 78 11.59 -9.06 -18.49
CA ARG A 78 10.60 -8.34 -19.32
C ARG A 78 9.20 -8.96 -19.24
N PHE A 79 9.11 -10.29 -19.13
CA PHE A 79 7.84 -11.00 -18.99
C PHE A 79 7.35 -11.00 -17.54
N GLN A 80 8.24 -11.09 -16.56
CA GLN A 80 7.89 -10.94 -15.14
C GLN A 80 7.21 -9.60 -14.85
N THR A 81 7.70 -8.50 -15.42
CA THR A 81 7.05 -7.19 -15.25
C THR A 81 5.63 -7.17 -15.84
N LYS A 82 5.41 -7.88 -16.96
CA LYS A 82 4.07 -8.01 -17.57
C LYS A 82 3.16 -8.90 -16.71
N GLU A 83 3.67 -10.01 -16.20
CA GLU A 83 2.97 -10.92 -15.29
C GLU A 83 2.50 -10.19 -14.02
N ILE A 84 3.38 -9.40 -13.38
CA ILE A 84 3.01 -8.59 -12.21
C ILE A 84 1.87 -7.61 -12.53
N ARG A 85 1.91 -6.95 -13.70
CA ARG A 85 0.84 -6.02 -14.12
C ARG A 85 -0.49 -6.74 -14.33
N ILE A 86 -0.48 -7.90 -14.99
CA ILE A 86 -1.67 -8.71 -15.21
C ILE A 86 -2.25 -9.19 -13.87
N ASN A 87 -1.39 -9.68 -12.97
CA ASN A 87 -1.81 -10.10 -11.63
C ASN A 87 -2.44 -8.96 -10.82
N LEU A 88 -1.93 -7.74 -10.95
CA LEU A 88 -2.53 -6.56 -10.32
C LEU A 88 -3.93 -6.26 -10.87
N ILE A 89 -4.11 -6.33 -12.19
CA ILE A 89 -5.42 -6.13 -12.83
C ILE A 89 -6.40 -7.21 -12.37
N LEU A 90 -5.99 -8.48 -12.42
CA LEU A 90 -6.81 -9.61 -12.01
C LEU A 90 -7.21 -9.54 -10.53
N TYR A 91 -6.29 -9.17 -9.64
CA TYR A 91 -6.59 -8.98 -8.23
C TYR A 91 -7.67 -7.92 -8.00
N ASN A 92 -7.56 -6.78 -8.69
CA ASN A 92 -8.55 -5.71 -8.59
C ASN A 92 -9.92 -6.15 -9.14
N LEU A 93 -9.95 -6.81 -10.30
CA LEU A 93 -11.19 -7.36 -10.89
C LEU A 93 -11.86 -8.37 -9.94
N LYS A 94 -11.09 -9.30 -9.38
CA LYS A 94 -11.61 -10.27 -8.41
C LYS A 94 -12.22 -9.56 -7.21
N ARG A 95 -11.50 -8.58 -6.66
CA ARG A 95 -11.96 -7.80 -5.50
C ARG A 95 -13.25 -7.01 -5.77
N THR A 96 -13.49 -6.57 -7.00
CA THR A 96 -14.74 -5.88 -7.37
C THR A 96 -15.89 -6.84 -7.64
N ILE A 97 -15.63 -8.00 -8.25
CA ILE A 97 -16.68 -8.95 -8.63
C ILE A 97 -17.29 -9.67 -7.42
N THR A 98 -16.48 -10.04 -6.42
CA THR A 98 -16.96 -10.79 -5.24
C THR A 98 -18.08 -10.08 -4.46
N PRO A 99 -17.98 -8.79 -4.07
CA PRO A 99 -19.05 -8.11 -3.36
C PRO A 99 -20.30 -7.90 -4.23
N VAL A 100 -20.14 -7.63 -5.53
CA VAL A 100 -21.28 -7.50 -6.45
C VAL A 100 -22.04 -8.81 -6.57
N GLY A 101 -21.34 -9.93 -6.73
CA GLY A 101 -21.95 -11.26 -6.74
C GLY A 101 -22.67 -11.59 -5.44
N LEU A 102 -22.07 -11.25 -4.29
CA LEU A 102 -22.71 -11.44 -2.98
C LEU A 102 -23.99 -10.61 -2.85
N GLN A 103 -23.98 -9.36 -3.32
CA GLN A 103 -25.14 -8.48 -3.28
C GLN A 103 -26.29 -9.03 -4.13
N ILE A 104 -26.02 -9.51 -5.34
CA ILE A 104 -27.03 -10.15 -6.20
C ILE A 104 -27.62 -11.39 -5.51
N MET A 105 -26.78 -12.22 -4.88
CA MET A 105 -27.25 -13.41 -4.15
C MET A 105 -28.15 -13.06 -2.97
N ILE A 106 -27.81 -12.02 -2.22
CA ILE A 106 -28.63 -11.50 -1.10
C ILE A 106 -29.98 -11.01 -1.64
N GLU A 107 -29.98 -10.20 -2.69
CA GLU A 107 -31.20 -9.68 -3.32
C GLU A 107 -32.10 -10.83 -3.83
N LEU A 108 -31.51 -11.84 -4.48
CA LEU A 108 -32.26 -13.02 -4.95
C LEU A 108 -32.83 -13.86 -3.81
N PHE A 109 -32.12 -13.97 -2.68
CA PHE A 109 -32.58 -14.71 -1.51
C PHE A 109 -33.77 -14.02 -0.84
N TYR A 110 -33.67 -12.72 -0.56
CA TYR A 110 -34.76 -11.96 0.08
C TYR A 110 -35.96 -11.71 -0.85
N LYS A 111 -35.77 -11.70 -2.18
CA LYS A 111 -36.88 -11.60 -3.14
C LYS A 111 -37.72 -12.89 -3.20
N LYS A 112 -37.23 -14.00 -2.67
CA LYS A 112 -37.95 -15.29 -2.64
C LYS A 112 -38.81 -15.48 -1.38
N GLU A 113 -38.61 -14.63 -0.36
CA GLU A 113 -39.34 -14.68 0.93
C GLU A 113 -40.55 -13.73 0.98
N ASN A 114 -40.76 -12.88 -0.04
CA ASN A 114 -41.98 -12.09 -0.26
C ASN A 114 -42.79 -12.64 -1.43
#